data_AF-A0A497MPH7-F1
#
_entry.id   AF-A0A497MPH7-F1
#
_cell.length_a   1.000
_cell.length_b   1.000
_cell.length_c   1.000
_cell.angle_alpha   90.00
_cell.angle_beta   90.00
_cell.angle_gamma   90.00
#
_symmetry.space_group_name_H-M   'P 1'
#
loop_
_entity.id
_entity.type
_entity.pdbx_description
1 polymer ?
#
loop_
_entity_poly.entity_id
_entity_poly.type
_entity_poly.pdbx_seq_one_letter_code
_entity_poly.pdbx_strand_id
1 'polypeptide(L)'
;MADEKLLKMEEARKVSVENFGKIIRFYAPSFTYYKTSFYSSTPSAFPTISVTGSYCALKCEHCNGIVLNTMLPALTPAELFRLCEKLKMEGAVGCLISGGCMPDGSVPLGRFAEAIGLVKRELGLTVFVHTGI
;
A
#
# COMPACT_ATOMS: atom_id res chain seq x y z
N MET A 1 20.93 20.58 31.53
CA MET A 1 20.76 20.01 30.17
C MET A 1 19.66 18.95 30.07
N ALA A 2 19.50 18.03 31.04
CA ALA A 2 18.38 17.08 31.03
C ALA A 2 17.00 17.74 31.21
N ASP A 3 16.93 18.76 32.08
CA ASP A 3 15.69 19.50 32.41
C ASP A 3 15.09 20.25 31.20
N GLU A 4 15.94 20.90 30.41
CA GLU A 4 15.50 21.67 29.23
C GLU A 4 14.92 20.77 28.14
N LYS A 5 15.48 19.56 27.97
CA LYS A 5 14.94 18.56 27.03
C LYS A 5 13.58 18.05 27.50
N LEU A 6 13.41 17.81 28.80
CA LEU A 6 12.15 17.37 29.36
C LEU A 6 11.06 18.42 29.14
N LEU A 7 11.36 19.70 29.41
CA LEU A 7 10.43 20.81 29.19
C LEU A 7 9.95 20.88 27.72
N LYS A 8 10.89 20.76 26.78
CA LYS A 8 10.59 20.76 25.33
C LYS A 8 9.72 19.57 24.91
N MET A 9 9.94 18.39 25.51
CA MET A 9 9.09 17.21 25.24
C MET A 9 7.68 17.38 25.81
N GLU A 10 7.54 18.00 26.98
CA GLU A 10 6.23 18.29 27.57
C GLU A 10 5.43 19.30 26.74
N GLU A 11 6.10 20.35 26.25
CA GLU A 11 5.50 21.34 25.36
C GLU A 11 5.05 20.70 24.05
N ALA A 12 5.91 19.89 23.40
CA ALA A 12 5.56 19.15 22.19
C ALA A 12 4.36 18.20 22.42
N ARG A 13 4.30 17.53 23.58
CA ARG A 13 3.17 16.69 23.96
C ARG A 13 1.89 17.50 24.12
N LYS A 14 1.96 18.67 24.75
CA LYS A 14 0.80 19.55 24.95
C LYS A 14 0.23 20.00 23.60
N VAL A 15 1.08 20.51 22.72
CA VAL A 15 0.69 20.92 21.36
C VAL A 15 0.08 19.75 20.59
N SER A 16 0.68 18.56 20.66
CA SER A 16 0.13 17.36 20.01
C SER A 16 -1.26 17.00 20.52
N VAL A 17 -1.47 17.03 21.85
CA VAL A 17 -2.78 16.73 22.45
C VAL A 17 -3.83 17.78 22.09
N GLU A 18 -3.47 19.06 22.04
CA GLU A 18 -4.37 20.14 21.65
C GLU A 18 -4.82 20.01 20.18
N ASN A 19 -3.92 19.58 19.29
CA ASN A 19 -4.22 19.47 17.86
C ASN A 19 -4.83 18.12 17.45
N PHE A 20 -4.44 17.02 18.08
CA PHE A 20 -4.77 15.65 17.64
C PHE A 20 -5.52 14.82 18.69
N GLY A 21 -5.70 15.35 19.90
CA GLY A 21 -6.27 14.63 21.03
C GLY A 21 -5.32 13.58 21.61
N LYS A 22 -5.79 12.85 22.63
CA LYS A 22 -5.06 11.72 23.24
C LYS A 22 -5.37 10.40 22.53
N ILE A 23 -5.27 10.39 21.20
CA ILE A 23 -5.59 9.23 20.37
C ILE A 23 -4.30 8.72 19.72
N ILE A 24 -4.02 7.44 19.88
CA ILE A 24 -2.95 6.75 19.16
C ILE A 24 -3.61 5.84 18.13
N ARG A 25 -3.25 6.01 16.84
CA ARG A 25 -3.73 5.17 15.75
C ARG A 25 -2.64 4.20 15.35
N PHE A 26 -2.96 2.91 15.33
CA PHE A 26 -2.07 1.87 14.84
C PHE A 26 -2.49 1.47 13.43
N TYR A 27 -1.56 1.51 12.50
CA TYR A 27 -1.75 1.00 11.14
C TYR A 27 -0.98 -0.30 11.05
N ALA A 28 -1.72 -1.37 10.79
CA ALA A 28 -1.17 -2.70 10.78
C ALA A 28 -1.33 -3.26 9.35
N PRO A 29 -0.22 -3.65 8.67
CA PRO A 29 -0.26 -4.05 7.27
C PRO A 29 -1.08 -5.34 7.11
N SER A 30 -1.75 -5.53 5.98
CA SER A 30 -2.49 -6.78 5.70
C SER A 30 -1.56 -7.93 5.32
N PHE A 31 -0.48 -7.67 4.58
CA PHE A 31 0.31 -8.71 3.90
C PHE A 31 1.03 -9.72 4.81
N THR A 32 1.06 -9.48 6.12
CA THR A 32 1.58 -10.42 7.12
C THR A 32 0.48 -10.77 8.10
N TYR A 33 0.33 -12.05 8.44
CA TYR A 33 -0.63 -12.47 9.45
C TYR A 33 -0.12 -12.17 10.87
N TYR A 34 -0.91 -11.49 11.69
CA TYR A 34 -0.71 -11.33 13.13
C TYR A 34 -2.04 -11.38 13.87
N LYS A 35 -1.99 -11.94 15.08
CA LYS A 35 -3.13 -12.08 15.97
C LYS A 35 -2.74 -11.68 17.38
N THR A 36 -3.50 -10.77 17.95
CA THR A 36 -3.41 -10.31 19.34
C THR A 36 -4.78 -10.48 20.02
N SER A 37 -4.87 -10.17 21.30
CA SER A 37 -6.16 -10.12 22.02
C SER A 37 -7.12 -9.04 21.49
N PHE A 38 -6.62 -8.04 20.75
CA PHE A 38 -7.39 -6.87 20.32
C PHE A 38 -7.56 -6.78 18.79
N TYR A 39 -6.79 -7.55 18.02
CA TYR A 39 -6.80 -7.45 16.56
C TYR A 39 -6.28 -8.74 15.90
N SER A 40 -6.89 -9.11 14.77
CA SER A 40 -6.39 -10.14 13.87
C SER A 40 -6.38 -9.59 12.45
N SER A 41 -5.25 -9.70 11.77
CA SER A 41 -5.15 -9.31 10.36
C SER A 41 -5.80 -10.34 9.45
N THR A 42 -6.33 -9.88 8.33
CA THR A 42 -6.75 -10.74 7.21
C THR A 42 -5.82 -10.47 6.03
N PRO A 43 -4.94 -11.42 5.65
CA PRO A 43 -3.98 -11.21 4.57
C PRO A 43 -4.60 -10.86 3.22
N SER A 44 -5.82 -11.34 2.96
CA SER A 44 -6.59 -11.02 1.76
C SER A 44 -7.32 -9.68 1.79
N ALA A 45 -7.32 -8.94 2.91
CA ALA A 45 -8.06 -7.69 3.02
C ALA A 45 -7.48 -6.59 2.11
N PHE A 46 -6.16 -6.59 1.90
CA PHE A 46 -5.48 -5.58 1.10
C PHE A 46 -4.31 -6.18 0.31
N PRO A 47 -4.60 -6.95 -0.76
CA PRO A 47 -3.59 -7.57 -1.63
C PRO A 47 -2.75 -6.55 -2.39
N THR A 48 -1.56 -6.99 -2.80
CA THR A 48 -0.63 -6.24 -3.64
C THR A 48 -0.67 -6.75 -5.08
N ILE A 49 -0.71 -5.83 -6.04
CA ILE A 49 -0.87 -6.10 -7.47
C ILE A 49 0.29 -5.46 -8.24
N SER A 50 0.97 -6.24 -9.07
CA SER A 50 2.04 -5.78 -9.95
C SER A 50 1.57 -5.66 -11.40
N VAL A 51 1.68 -4.46 -11.97
CA VAL A 51 1.33 -4.16 -13.37
C VAL A 51 2.41 -4.58 -14.38
N THR A 52 3.57 -5.00 -13.89
CA THR A 52 4.69 -5.52 -14.70
C THR A 52 5.01 -6.98 -14.37
N GLY A 53 4.19 -7.64 -13.53
CA GLY A 53 4.52 -8.96 -12.99
C GLY A 53 5.83 -8.90 -12.19
N SER A 54 6.76 -9.80 -12.47
CA SER A 54 8.09 -9.83 -11.82
C SER A 54 9.14 -8.96 -12.52
N TYR A 55 8.80 -8.28 -13.62
CA TYR A 55 9.77 -7.48 -14.37
C TYR A 55 10.08 -6.15 -13.66
N CYS A 56 11.37 -5.87 -13.50
CA CYS A 56 11.91 -4.58 -13.07
C CYS A 56 13.22 -4.32 -13.84
N ALA A 57 13.33 -3.15 -14.48
CA ALA A 57 14.53 -2.77 -15.24
C ALA A 57 15.70 -2.40 -14.32
N LEU A 58 15.41 -1.79 -13.16
CA LEU A 58 16.45 -1.25 -12.27
C LEU A 58 17.18 -2.32 -11.47
N LYS A 59 16.47 -3.37 -11.00
CA LYS A 59 17.02 -4.40 -10.09
C LYS A 59 17.93 -3.80 -8.99
N CYS A 60 17.47 -2.72 -8.37
CA CYS A 60 18.25 -1.98 -7.39
C CYS A 60 18.66 -2.85 -6.19
N GLU A 61 19.72 -2.46 -5.49
CA GLU A 61 20.25 -3.19 -4.31
C GLU A 61 19.22 -3.34 -3.18
N HIS A 62 18.16 -2.52 -3.17
CA HIS A 62 17.10 -2.59 -2.18
C HIS A 62 16.33 -3.93 -2.21
N CYS A 63 15.94 -4.40 -3.39
CA CYS A 63 15.09 -5.59 -3.50
C CYS A 63 15.47 -6.55 -4.63
N ASN A 64 16.32 -6.12 -5.57
CA ASN A 64 16.72 -6.89 -6.75
C ASN A 64 15.52 -7.43 -7.58
N GLY A 65 14.34 -6.80 -7.46
CA GLY A 65 13.07 -7.25 -8.07
C GLY A 65 12.35 -8.39 -7.34
N ILE A 66 12.90 -8.94 -6.26
CA ILE A 66 12.37 -10.13 -5.56
C ILE A 66 10.99 -9.86 -4.96
N VAL A 67 10.74 -8.65 -4.47
CA VAL A 67 9.45 -8.25 -3.88
C VAL A 67 8.29 -8.44 -4.87
N LEU A 68 8.52 -8.24 -6.16
CA LEU A 68 7.46 -8.38 -7.17
C LEU A 68 6.93 -9.81 -7.29
N ASN A 69 7.72 -10.81 -6.88
CA ASN A 69 7.30 -12.21 -6.92
C ASN A 69 6.21 -12.54 -5.90
N THR A 70 5.99 -11.69 -4.90
CA THR A 70 4.92 -11.87 -3.90
C THR A 70 3.63 -11.14 -4.29
N MET A 71 3.64 -10.37 -5.38
CA MET A 71 2.51 -9.57 -5.85
C MET A 71 1.69 -10.31 -6.90
N LEU A 72 0.38 -10.09 -6.91
CA LEU A 72 -0.51 -10.64 -7.92
C LEU A 72 -0.29 -9.93 -9.27
N PRO A 73 -0.04 -10.64 -10.39
CA PRO A 73 0.22 -10.00 -11.67
C PRO A 73 -1.07 -9.53 -12.35
N ALA A 74 -1.03 -8.32 -12.93
CA ALA A 74 -2.06 -7.78 -13.81
C ALA A 74 -1.43 -6.92 -14.91
N LEU A 75 -1.02 -7.54 -16.02
CA LEU A 75 -0.18 -6.92 -17.04
C LEU A 75 -0.94 -5.96 -17.96
N THR A 76 -2.27 -6.07 -17.99
CA THR A 76 -3.16 -5.23 -18.81
C THR A 76 -4.26 -4.56 -17.99
N PRO A 77 -4.81 -3.43 -18.45
CA PRO A 77 -5.92 -2.75 -17.76
C PRO A 77 -7.15 -3.64 -17.53
N ALA A 78 -7.47 -4.50 -18.52
CA ALA A 78 -8.58 -5.45 -18.41
C ALA A 78 -8.32 -6.55 -17.37
N GLU A 79 -7.09 -7.07 -17.30
CA GLU A 79 -6.70 -8.01 -16.25
C GLU A 79 -6.74 -7.38 -14.86
N LEU A 80 -6.29 -6.12 -14.73
CA LEU A 80 -6.34 -5.39 -13.46
C LEU A 80 -7.77 -5.27 -12.96
N PHE A 81 -8.71 -4.88 -13.83
CA PHE A 81 -10.12 -4.75 -13.43
C PHE A 81 -10.71 -6.10 -13.01
N ARG A 82 -10.53 -7.15 -13.81
CA ARG A 82 -11.03 -8.51 -13.49
C ARG A 82 -10.42 -9.06 -12.21
N LEU A 83 -9.13 -8.83 -11.98
CA LEU A 83 -8.47 -9.24 -10.75
C LEU A 83 -9.07 -8.51 -9.55
N CYS A 84 -9.24 -7.19 -9.63
CA CYS A 84 -9.88 -6.41 -8.56
C CYS A 84 -11.32 -6.85 -8.28
N GLU A 85 -12.10 -7.18 -9.32
CA GLU A 85 -13.45 -7.71 -9.18
C GLU A 85 -13.44 -9.04 -8.41
N LYS A 86 -12.55 -9.97 -8.79
CA LYS A 86 -12.35 -11.23 -8.06
C LYS A 86 -11.98 -10.99 -6.60
N LEU A 87 -11.00 -10.13 -6.34
CA LEU A 87 -10.54 -9.82 -4.98
C LEU A 87 -11.65 -9.20 -4.13
N LYS A 88 -12.49 -8.35 -4.73
CA LYS A 88 -13.66 -7.78 -4.05
C LYS A 88 -14.65 -8.87 -3.64
N MET A 89 -14.93 -9.84 -4.51
CA MET A 89 -15.78 -10.99 -4.19
C MET A 89 -15.19 -11.86 -3.07
N GLU A 90 -13.85 -11.94 -2.99
CA GLU A 90 -13.11 -12.64 -1.93
C GLU A 90 -12.99 -11.84 -0.62
N GLY A 91 -13.61 -10.66 -0.54
CA GLY A 91 -13.69 -9.85 0.69
C GLY A 91 -12.58 -8.82 0.85
N ALA A 92 -11.81 -8.51 -0.20
CA ALA A 92 -10.84 -7.42 -0.16
C ALA A 92 -11.55 -6.07 0.09
N VAL A 93 -10.96 -5.26 0.96
CA VAL A 93 -11.42 -3.88 1.24
C VAL A 93 -10.68 -2.84 0.40
N GLY A 94 -9.53 -3.23 -0.14
CA GLY A 94 -8.72 -2.41 -1.03
C GLY A 94 -7.57 -3.18 -1.65
N CYS A 95 -6.71 -2.50 -2.40
CA CYS A 95 -5.51 -3.08 -2.98
C CYS A 95 -4.40 -2.03 -3.14
N LEU A 96 -3.15 -2.51 -3.14
CA LEU A 96 -1.97 -1.73 -3.51
C LEU A 96 -1.59 -2.09 -4.95
N ILE A 97 -1.59 -1.12 -5.85
CA ILE A 97 -1.18 -1.27 -7.24
C ILE A 97 0.21 -0.67 -7.41
N SER A 98 1.14 -1.46 -7.93
CA SER A 98 2.52 -1.07 -8.17
C SER A 98 3.08 -1.91 -9.33
N GLY A 99 4.39 -1.96 -9.48
CA GLY A 99 5.11 -2.81 -10.40
C GLY A 99 6.61 -2.56 -10.27
N GLY A 100 7.39 -3.26 -11.08
CA GLY A 100 8.80 -2.93 -11.23
C GLY A 100 9.01 -1.64 -12.02
N CYS A 101 10.09 -0.95 -11.69
CA CYS A 101 10.45 0.31 -12.32
C CYS A 101 10.98 0.08 -13.73
N MET A 102 10.64 1.02 -14.62
CA MET A 102 11.27 1.28 -15.89
C MET A 102 12.66 1.92 -15.67
N PRO A 103 13.51 2.05 -16.71
CA PRO A 103 14.85 2.63 -16.57
C PRO A 103 14.88 4.06 -15.99
N ASP A 104 13.78 4.81 -16.12
CA ASP A 104 13.62 6.16 -15.57
C ASP A 104 13.12 6.19 -14.11
N GLY A 105 12.96 5.04 -13.47
CA GLY A 105 12.43 4.93 -12.10
C GLY A 105 10.91 4.83 -12.00
N SER A 106 10.19 5.08 -13.10
CA SER A 106 8.72 5.06 -13.11
C SER A 106 8.15 3.65 -13.12
N VAL A 107 6.96 3.46 -12.54
CA VAL A 107 6.11 2.30 -12.81
C VAL A 107 5.14 2.68 -13.93
N PRO A 108 4.92 1.84 -14.97
CA PRO A 108 4.16 2.21 -16.17
C PRO A 108 2.63 2.21 -15.96
N LEU A 109 2.16 3.01 -15.00
CA LEU A 109 0.77 3.06 -14.54
C LEU A 109 -0.14 3.90 -15.43
N GLY A 110 0.40 4.77 -16.30
CA GLY A 110 -0.39 5.66 -17.15
C GLY A 110 -1.44 4.92 -17.96
N ARG A 111 -1.08 3.76 -18.54
CA ARG A 111 -2.02 2.92 -19.30
C ARG A 111 -3.12 2.26 -18.46
N PHE A 112 -3.00 2.26 -17.14
CA PHE A 112 -3.96 1.67 -16.21
C PHE A 112 -4.86 2.72 -15.53
N ALA A 113 -4.64 4.02 -15.76
CA ALA A 113 -5.33 5.09 -15.05
C ALA A 113 -6.86 4.96 -15.14
N GLU A 114 -7.39 4.63 -16.33
CA GLU A 114 -8.83 4.42 -16.53
C GLU A 114 -9.34 3.19 -15.74
N ALA A 115 -8.63 2.06 -15.81
CA ALA A 115 -8.98 0.85 -15.07
C ALA A 115 -8.95 1.07 -13.55
N ILE A 116 -7.95 1.81 -13.04
CA ILE A 116 -7.88 2.22 -11.63
C ILE A 116 -9.11 3.07 -11.26
N GLY A 117 -9.49 4.00 -12.13
CA GLY A 117 -10.70 4.81 -11.97
C GLY A 117 -11.97 3.95 -11.90
N LEU A 118 -12.11 2.97 -12.79
CA LEU A 118 -13.22 2.02 -12.80
C LEU A 118 -13.25 1.16 -11.53
N VAL A 119 -12.10 0.65 -11.08
CA VAL A 119 -12.01 -0.11 -9.81
C VAL A 119 -12.55 0.69 -8.63
N LYS A 120 -12.22 1.98 -8.55
CA LYS A 120 -12.71 2.86 -7.47
C LYS A 120 -14.22 3.11 -7.57
N ARG A 121 -14.73 3.38 -8.78
CA ARG A 121 -16.15 3.73 -9.00
C ARG A 121 -17.08 2.52 -8.89
N GLU A 122 -16.73 1.42 -9.54
CA GLU A 122 -17.62 0.26 -9.71
C GLU A 122 -17.48 -0.75 -8.56
N LEU A 123 -16.27 -0.93 -8.01
CA LEU A 123 -16.01 -1.97 -7.00
C LEU A 123 -15.93 -1.39 -5.57
N GLY A 124 -15.85 -0.07 -5.44
CA GLY A 124 -15.73 0.62 -4.14
C GLY A 124 -14.50 0.19 -3.33
N LEU A 125 -13.44 -0.27 -4.00
CA LEU A 125 -12.18 -0.66 -3.35
C LEU A 125 -11.36 0.60 -3.00
N THR A 126 -10.74 0.58 -1.83
CA THR A 126 -9.68 1.55 -1.51
C THR A 126 -8.44 1.21 -2.35
N VAL A 127 -7.96 2.15 -3.16
CA VAL A 127 -6.80 1.92 -4.03
C VAL A 127 -5.63 2.78 -3.59
N PHE A 128 -4.52 2.12 -3.26
CA PHE A 128 -3.21 2.76 -3.10
C PHE A 128 -2.34 2.48 -4.32
N VAL A 129 -1.49 3.45 -4.67
CA VAL A 129 -0.63 3.35 -5.85
C VAL A 129 0.77 3.75 -5.46
N HIS A 130 1.76 2.94 -5.86
CA HIS A 130 3.17 3.31 -5.82
C HIS A 130 3.68 3.54 -7.24
N THR A 131 4.13 4.76 -7.52
CA THR A 131 4.36 5.24 -8.89
C THR A 131 5.78 5.07 -9.40
N GLY A 132 6.72 4.68 -8.54
CA GLY A 132 8.14 4.63 -8.86
C GLY A 132 9.00 5.06 -7.67
N ILE A 133 10.32 5.09 -7.90
CA ILE A 133 11.35 5.54 -6.96
C ILE A 133 11.72 6.99 -7.30
#